data_AF-A0A1H7MTZ3-F1
#
_entry.id   AF-A0A1H7MTZ3-F1
#
_cell.length_a   1.000
_cell.length_b   1.000
_cell.length_c   1.000
_cell.angle_alpha   90.00
_cell.angle_beta   90.00
_cell.angle_gamma   90.00
#
_symmetry.space_group_name_H-M   'P 1'
#
loop_
_entity.id
_entity.type
_entity.pdbx_description
1 polymer ?
#
loop_
_entity_poly.entity_id
_entity_poly.type
_entity_poly.pdbx_seq_one_letter_code
_entity_poly.pdbx_strand_id
1 'polypeptide(L)'
;MRDVSEFNAEHGLELSPELRMLDLSSEVGELSKEVVDAQDYGQTEFERTDDLVDEFGDVYYSLLSLAAELDIDAEAALAASLDKYQERMSASGDAGSGE
;
A
#
# COMPACT_ATOMS: atom_id res chain seq x y z
N MET A 1 11.60 5.26 9.84
CA MET A 1 11.17 4.75 8.52
C MET A 1 12.30 5.02 7.55
N ARG A 2 12.64 4.09 6.66
CA ARG A 2 13.64 4.37 5.62
C ARG A 2 13.01 5.35 4.63
N ASP A 3 13.75 6.38 4.22
CA ASP A 3 13.29 7.30 3.18
C ASP A 3 13.36 6.58 1.83
N VAL A 4 12.18 6.32 1.23
CA VAL A 4 12.07 5.60 -0.04
C VAL A 4 12.54 6.47 -1.20
N SER A 5 12.34 7.79 -1.12
CA SER A 5 12.81 8.72 -2.14
C SER A 5 14.34 8.75 -2.19
N GLU A 6 14.99 8.86 -1.03
CA GLU A 6 16.44 8.81 -0.92
C GLU A 6 17.00 7.47 -1.42
N PHE A 7 16.37 6.36 -1.04
CA PHE A 7 16.76 5.03 -1.52
C PHE A 7 16.64 4.88 -3.05
N ASN A 8 15.55 5.37 -3.63
CA ASN A 8 15.34 5.31 -5.08
C ASN A 8 16.37 6.14 -5.83
N ALA A 9 16.66 7.36 -5.35
CA ALA A 9 17.68 8.24 -5.93
C ALA A 9 19.10 7.66 -5.80
N GLU A 10 19.44 7.04 -4.67
CA GLU A 10 20.74 6.39 -4.45
C GLU A 10 20.99 5.25 -5.45
N HIS A 11 19.93 4.51 -5.81
CA HIS A 11 20.03 3.32 -6.64
C HIS A 11 19.56 3.51 -8.10
N GLY A 12 19.10 4.70 -8.47
CA GLY A 12 18.58 5.00 -9.81
C GLY A 12 17.30 4.24 -10.14
N LEU A 13 16.41 4.09 -9.16
CA LEU A 13 15.13 3.38 -9.26
C LEU A 13 13.95 4.33 -9.52
N GLU A 14 14.20 5.62 -9.76
CA GLU A 14 13.16 6.60 -10.07
C GLU A 14 12.42 6.22 -11.36
N LEU A 15 11.11 6.43 -11.39
CA LEU A 15 10.24 6.13 -12.54
C LEU A 15 9.25 7.26 -12.74
N SER A 16 8.66 7.39 -13.93
CA SER A 16 7.57 8.36 -14.09
C SER A 16 6.36 7.96 -13.23
N PRO A 17 5.52 8.92 -12.79
CA PRO A 17 4.34 8.61 -11.98
C PRO A 17 3.40 7.58 -12.62
N GLU A 18 3.25 7.59 -13.95
CA GLU A 18 2.42 6.63 -14.67
C GLU A 18 3.00 5.22 -14.59
N LEU A 19 4.33 5.08 -14.69
CA LEU A 19 5.01 3.81 -14.51
C LEU A 19 4.95 3.34 -13.06
N ARG A 20 5.06 4.22 -12.07
CA ARG A 20 4.86 3.87 -10.65
C ARG A 20 3.44 3.44 -10.32
N MET A 21 2.44 4.01 -10.99
CA MET A 21 1.06 3.53 -10.84
C MET A 21 0.88 2.11 -11.39
N LEU A 22 1.55 1.78 -12.50
CA LEU A 22 1.55 0.42 -13.05
C LEU A 22 2.32 -0.56 -12.15
N ASP A 23 3.47 -0.13 -11.64
CA ASP A 23 4.29 -0.86 -10.65
C ASP A 23 3.45 -1.23 -9.42
N LEU A 24 2.83 -0.23 -8.77
CA LEU A 24 1.91 -0.46 -7.65
C LEU A 24 0.76 -1.42 -8.00
N SER A 25 0.19 -1.30 -9.20
CA SER A 25 -0.86 -2.22 -9.64
C SER A 25 -0.35 -3.66 -9.81
N SER A 26 0.91 -3.84 -10.18
CA SER A 26 1.55 -5.15 -10.30
C SER A 26 1.73 -5.76 -8.91
N GLU A 27 2.33 -5.03 -7.97
CA GLU A 27 2.58 -5.51 -6.60
C GLU A 27 1.27 -5.87 -5.88
N VAL A 28 0.21 -5.10 -6.08
CA VAL A 28 -1.12 -5.44 -5.53
C VAL A 28 -1.64 -6.76 -6.11
N GLY A 29 -1.32 -7.06 -7.37
CA GLY A 29 -1.62 -8.35 -8.00
C GLY A 29 -0.84 -9.51 -7.39
N GLU A 30 0.45 -9.31 -7.08
CA GLU A 30 1.30 -10.32 -6.43
C GLU A 30 0.84 -10.57 -4.98
N LEU A 31 0.58 -9.52 -4.21
CA LEU A 31 -0.04 -9.64 -2.89
C LEU A 31 -1.40 -10.36 -2.95
N SER A 32 -2.21 -10.07 -3.97
CA SER A 32 -3.51 -10.75 -4.15
C SER A 32 -3.34 -12.25 -4.40
N LYS A 33 -2.30 -12.65 -5.14
CA LYS A 33 -1.94 -14.05 -5.34
C LYS A 33 -1.56 -14.70 -4.01
N GLU A 34 -0.66 -14.07 -3.24
CA GLU A 34 -0.21 -14.65 -1.96
C GLU A 34 -1.32 -14.77 -0.92
N VAL A 35 -2.32 -13.89 -0.93
CA VAL A 35 -3.52 -14.03 -0.09
C VAL A 35 -4.31 -15.30 -0.44
N VAL A 36 -4.41 -15.65 -1.73
CA VAL A 36 -5.12 -16.85 -2.18
C VAL A 36 -4.27 -18.11 -1.97
N ASP A 37 -2.96 -18.01 -2.21
CA ASP A 37 -1.99 -19.09 -1.99
C ASP A 37 -1.91 -19.46 -0.50
N ALA A 38 -1.99 -18.47 0.40
CA ALA A 38 -2.06 -18.65 1.87
C ALA A 38 -3.28 -19.45 2.36
N GLN A 39 -4.25 -19.72 1.48
CA GLN A 39 -5.42 -20.57 1.75
C GLN A 39 -5.42 -21.85 0.91
N ASP A 40 -4.33 -22.20 0.22
CA ASP A 40 -4.29 -23.25 -0.80
C ASP A 40 -5.47 -23.11 -1.78
N TYR A 41 -5.67 -21.89 -2.31
CA TYR A 41 -6.78 -21.55 -3.19
C TYR A 41 -8.18 -21.80 -2.56
N GLY A 42 -8.28 -21.58 -1.25
CA GLY A 42 -9.51 -21.75 -0.47
C GLY A 42 -9.78 -23.18 0.02
N GLN A 43 -8.81 -24.08 -0.14
CA GLN A 43 -8.90 -25.44 0.40
C GLN A 43 -8.57 -25.51 1.90
N THR A 44 -7.90 -24.49 2.43
CA THR A 44 -7.49 -24.41 3.84
C THR A 44 -7.88 -23.07 4.47
N GLU A 45 -7.81 -23.00 5.81
CA GLU A 45 -7.96 -21.74 6.53
C GLU A 45 -6.80 -20.80 6.19
N PHE A 46 -7.05 -19.49 6.24
CA PHE A 46 -6.00 -18.51 5.99
C PHE A 46 -4.92 -18.58 7.07
N GLU A 47 -3.68 -18.77 6.63
CA GLU A 47 -2.50 -18.66 7.47
C GLU A 47 -1.53 -17.64 6.88
N ARG A 48 -1.03 -16.74 7.72
CA ARG A 48 0.00 -15.78 7.31
C ARG A 48 1.26 -16.54 6.93
N THR A 49 1.74 -16.34 5.70
CA THR A 49 3.03 -16.85 5.20
C THR A 49 4.08 -15.74 5.24
N ASP A 50 5.35 -16.12 5.11
CA ASP A 50 6.44 -15.15 4.95
C ASP A 50 6.33 -14.45 3.58
N ASP A 51 5.99 -15.19 2.52
CA ASP A 51 5.78 -14.63 1.17
C ASP A 51 4.71 -13.51 1.18
N LEU A 52 3.59 -13.71 1.88
CA LEU A 52 2.56 -12.67 2.02
C LEU A 52 3.07 -11.40 2.72
N VAL A 53 4.04 -11.52 3.62
CA VAL A 53 4.65 -10.38 4.33
C VAL A 53 5.59 -9.63 3.41
N ASP A 54 6.36 -10.36 2.60
CA ASP A 54 7.29 -9.79 1.63
C ASP A 54 6.50 -9.00 0.57
N GLU A 55 5.45 -9.58 -0.02
CA GLU A 55 4.60 -8.89 -1.00
C GLU A 55 3.85 -7.69 -0.41
N PHE A 56 3.47 -7.75 0.88
CA PHE A 56 2.90 -6.58 1.56
C PHE A 56 3.94 -5.44 1.65
N GLY A 57 5.20 -5.80 1.90
CA GLY A 57 6.33 -4.88 1.89
C GLY A 57 6.53 -4.23 0.53
N ASP A 58 6.44 -5.00 -0.55
CA ASP A 58 6.62 -4.52 -1.91
C ASP A 58 5.49 -3.57 -2.34
N VAL A 59 4.23 -3.90 -2.02
CA VAL A 59 3.09 -2.97 -2.19
C VAL A 59 3.33 -1.65 -1.44
N TYR A 60 3.80 -1.74 -0.19
CA TYR A 60 4.05 -0.55 0.61
C TYR A 60 5.19 0.30 0.03
N TYR A 61 6.27 -0.34 -0.43
CA TYR A 61 7.37 0.32 -1.11
C TYR A 61 6.93 1.01 -2.41
N SER A 62 6.14 0.35 -3.25
CA SER A 62 5.65 0.94 -4.50
C SER A 62 4.66 2.08 -4.26
N LEU A 63 3.84 2.02 -3.22
CA LEU A 63 2.97 3.12 -2.82
C LEU A 63 3.77 4.36 -2.37
N LEU A 64 4.80 4.16 -1.54
CA LEU A 64 5.67 5.25 -1.09
C LEU A 64 6.51 5.81 -2.24
N SER A 65 6.95 4.96 -3.16
CA SER A 65 7.65 5.38 -4.37
C SER A 65 6.74 6.24 -5.24
N LEU A 66 5.48 5.83 -5.45
CA LEU A 66 4.49 6.65 -6.18
C LEU A 66 4.24 7.98 -5.49
N ALA A 67 4.13 8.00 -4.15
CA ALA A 67 3.97 9.24 -3.40
C ALA A 67 5.17 10.18 -3.60
N ALA A 68 6.39 9.64 -3.59
CA ALA A 68 7.61 10.41 -3.86
C ALA A 68 7.61 11.03 -5.26
N GLU A 69 7.28 10.26 -6.31
CA GLU A 69 7.23 10.78 -7.69
C GLU A 69 6.13 11.83 -7.92
N LEU A 70 5.11 11.87 -7.03
CA LEU A 70 4.01 12.83 -7.05
C LEU A 70 4.21 14.01 -6.09
N ASP A 71 5.35 14.10 -5.40
CA ASP A 71 5.62 15.08 -4.34
C ASP A 71 4.54 15.05 -3.21
N ILE A 72 4.04 13.86 -2.89
CA ILE A 72 3.06 13.64 -1.81
C ILE A 72 3.80 13.22 -0.54
N ASP A 73 3.60 13.98 0.54
CA ASP A 73 3.94 13.54 1.90
C ASP A 73 2.97 12.44 2.34
N ALA A 74 3.41 11.19 2.23
CA ALA A 74 2.60 10.02 2.53
C ALA A 74 2.16 9.96 4.01
N GLU A 75 2.99 10.42 4.94
CA GLU A 75 2.66 10.41 6.38
C GLU A 75 1.57 11.44 6.68
N ALA A 76 1.71 12.66 6.15
CA ALA A 76 0.69 13.69 6.27
C ALA A 76 -0.63 13.28 5.59
N ALA A 77 -0.57 12.64 4.42
CA ALA A 77 -1.74 12.15 3.70
C ALA A 77 -2.49 11.05 4.47
N LEU A 78 -1.75 10.13 5.11
CA LEU A 78 -2.31 9.10 5.98
C LEU A 78 -2.96 9.71 7.23
N ALA A 79 -2.27 10.62 7.91
CA ALA A 79 -2.79 11.30 9.10
C ALA A 79 -4.11 12.01 8.80
N ALA A 80 -4.16 12.79 7.71
CA ALA A 80 -5.38 13.48 7.28
C ALA A 80 -6.53 12.52 6.93
N SER A 81 -6.23 11.31 6.45
CA SER A 81 -7.24 10.29 6.17
C SER A 81 -7.76 9.64 7.45
N LEU A 82 -6.88 9.35 8.41
CA LEU A 82 -7.25 8.81 9.72
C LEU A 82 -8.11 9.78 10.52
N ASP A 83 -7.80 11.07 10.50
CA ASP A 83 -8.62 12.10 11.15
C ASP A 83 -10.05 12.12 10.57
N LYS A 84 -10.20 12.06 9.24
CA LYS A 84 -11.51 11.96 8.58
C LYS A 84 -12.27 10.71 9.01
N TYR A 85 -11.61 9.56 9.14
CA TYR A 85 -12.26 8.34 9.61
C TYR A 85 -12.72 8.47 11.07
N GLN A 86 -11.90 9.04 11.95
CA GLN A 86 -12.25 9.28 13.36
C GLN A 86 -13.45 10.22 13.50
N GLU A 87 -13.48 11.30 12.71
CA GLU A 87 -14.60 12.24 12.67
C GLU A 87 -15.91 11.56 12.24
N ARG A 88 -15.86 10.75 11.16
CA ARG A 88 -17.03 9.99 10.65
C ARG A 88 -17.56 8.99 11.67
N MET A 89 -16.67 8.23 12.30
CA MET A 89 -17.08 7.27 13.34
C MET A 89 -17.74 7.98 14.54
N SER A 90 -17.22 9.14 14.92
CA SER A 90 -17.77 9.94 16.02
C SER A 90 -19.12 10.59 15.68
N ALA A 91 -19.35 10.95 14.42
CA ALA A 91 -20.58 11.60 13.96
C ALA A 91 -21.71 10.63 13.59
N SER A 92 -21.38 9.48 13.00
CA SER A 92 -22.34 8.59 12.33
C SER A 92 -22.39 7.18 12.93
N GLY A 93 -21.40 6.80 13.75
CA GLY A 93 -21.20 5.42 14.19
C GLY A 93 -20.69 4.47 13.10
N ASP A 94 -20.34 4.99 11.91
CA ASP A 94 -19.86 4.24 10.75
C ASP A 94 -18.68 4.98 10.07
N ALA A 95 -17.76 4.23 9.46
CA ALA A 95 -16.54 4.76 8.84
C ALA A 95 -16.69 5.14 7.36
N GLY A 96 -17.82 4.81 6.72
CA GLY A 96 -18.07 5.08 5.31
C GLY A 96 -18.12 6.57 4.98
N SER A 97 -17.49 6.96 3.86
CA SER A 97 -17.95 8.16 3.13
C SER A 97 -19.26 7.74 2.48
N GLY A 98 -20.38 8.34 2.87
CA GLY A 98 -21.67 8.08 2.23
C GLY A 98 -21.70 8.57 0.78
N GLU A 99 -21.04 7.84 -0.12
CA GLU A 99 -21.19 7.90 -1.58
C GLU A 99 -22.09 6.78 -2.08
#